data_AF-A0A528V1P0-F1
#
_entry.id   AF-A0A528V1P0-F1
#
_cell.length_a   1.000
_cell.length_b   1.000
_cell.length_c   1.000
_cell.angle_alpha   90.00
_cell.angle_beta   90.00
_cell.angle_gamma   90.00
#
_symmetry.space_group_name_H-M   'P 1'
#
loop_
_entity.id
_entity.type
_entity.pdbx_description
1 polymer ?
#
loop_
_entity_poly.entity_id
_entity_poly.type
_entity_poly.pdbx_seq_one_letter_code
_entity_poly.pdbx_strand_id
1 'polypeptide(L)'
;GLRWAQMGMFQVYRVAGGEAGMRHFMAQFGPCLKWPWTKLMDVPEFNDELVDLIATQSDDQADGLSIRELEKIRDDNLVAIMDALSK
;
A
#
# COMPACT_ATOMS: atom_id res chain seq x y z
N GLY A 1 8.92 -7.81 -5.62
CA GLY A 1 10.25 -7.73 -4.98
C GLY A 1 10.15 -8.02 -3.50
N LEU A 2 11.28 -8.03 -2.78
CA LEU A 2 11.38 -8.43 -1.36
C LEU A 2 10.41 -7.73 -0.41
N ARG A 3 9.98 -6.50 -0.72
CA ARG A 3 8.96 -5.77 0.07
C ARG A 3 7.64 -6.55 0.27
N TRP A 4 7.30 -7.43 -0.68
CA TRP A 4 6.09 -8.28 -0.58
C TRP A 4 6.24 -9.48 0.34
N ALA A 5 7.47 -9.88 0.69
CA ALA A 5 7.72 -10.97 1.62
C ALA A 5 7.45 -10.57 3.09
N GLN A 6 7.46 -9.26 3.38
CA GLN A 6 7.33 -8.74 4.75
C GLN A 6 6.05 -7.94 5.01
N MET A 7 5.43 -7.36 3.98
CA MET A 7 4.27 -6.46 4.15
C MET A 7 3.28 -6.61 2.99
N GLY A 8 1.99 -6.57 3.34
CA GLY A 8 0.89 -6.74 2.40
C GLY A 8 0.70 -5.56 1.43
N MET A 9 -0.07 -5.78 0.37
CA MET A 9 -0.33 -4.79 -0.69
C MET A 9 -0.79 -3.43 -0.19
N PHE A 10 -1.84 -3.41 0.62
CA PHE A 10 -2.43 -2.15 1.10
C PHE A 10 -1.54 -1.41 2.10
N GLN A 11 -0.79 -2.10 2.97
CA GLN A 11 0.21 -1.43 3.81
C GLN A 11 1.32 -0.79 2.98
N VAL A 12 1.82 -1.46 1.94
CA VAL A 12 2.84 -0.84 1.07
C VAL A 12 2.29 0.36 0.31
N TYR A 13 1.05 0.30 -0.18
CA TYR A 13 0.40 1.44 -0.85
C TYR A 13 0.13 2.60 0.10
N ARG A 14 -0.30 2.32 1.34
CA ARG A 14 -0.37 3.35 2.39
C ARG A 14 0.97 4.07 2.54
N VAL A 15 2.06 3.32 2.73
CA VAL A 15 3.39 3.90 2.94
C VAL A 15 3.82 4.72 1.71
N ALA A 16 3.52 4.24 0.50
CA ALA A 16 3.77 4.98 -0.73
C ALA A 16 2.95 6.29 -0.84
N GLY A 17 1.80 6.37 -0.17
CA GLY A 17 1.01 7.60 -0.04
C GLY A 17 1.62 8.65 0.90
N GLY A 18 2.72 8.35 1.59
CA GLY A 18 3.35 9.27 2.54
C GLY A 18 2.47 9.55 3.76
N GLU A 19 2.67 10.69 4.43
CA GLU A 19 1.96 11.05 5.66
C GLU A 19 0.43 11.08 5.50
N ALA A 20 -0.06 11.41 4.31
CA ALA A 20 -1.50 11.42 4.00
C ALA A 20 -2.08 10.03 3.68
N GLY A 21 -1.24 8.99 3.67
CA GLY A 21 -1.64 7.59 3.67
C GLY A 21 -2.39 7.12 2.43
N MET A 22 -3.31 6.16 2.63
CA MET A 22 -3.99 5.46 1.54
C MET A 22 -4.83 6.37 0.65
N ARG A 23 -5.53 7.36 1.23
CA ARG A 23 -6.34 8.31 0.45
C ARG A 23 -5.50 9.09 -0.56
N HIS A 24 -4.34 9.56 -0.12
CA HIS A 24 -3.43 10.27 -0.99
C HIS A 24 -2.87 9.37 -2.09
N PHE A 25 -2.50 8.13 -1.76
CA PHE A 25 -2.09 7.14 -2.76
C PHE A 25 -3.17 6.91 -3.83
N MET A 26 -4.42 6.69 -3.41
CA MET A 26 -5.53 6.45 -4.33
C MET A 26 -5.85 7.68 -5.19
N ALA A 27 -5.79 8.89 -4.64
CA ALA A 27 -5.99 10.13 -5.40
C ALA A 27 -4.91 10.32 -6.49
N GLN A 28 -3.66 10.00 -6.17
CA GLN A 28 -2.53 10.13 -7.09
C GLN A 28 -2.64 9.15 -8.27
N PHE A 29 -3.02 7.89 -8.02
CA PHE A 29 -2.98 6.82 -9.02
C PHE A 29 -4.36 6.43 -9.59
N GLY A 30 -5.46 6.96 -9.03
CA GLY A 30 -6.83 6.74 -9.50
C GLY A 30 -7.02 6.98 -11.01
N PRO A 31 -6.49 8.09 -11.58
CA PRO A 31 -6.59 8.35 -13.03
C PRO A 31 -5.92 7.27 -13.89
N CYS A 32 -4.89 6.61 -13.37
CA CYS A 32 -4.14 5.58 -14.08
C CYS A 32 -4.87 4.23 -14.13
N LEU A 33 -5.93 4.01 -13.33
CA LEU A 33 -6.68 2.75 -13.30
C LEU A 33 -7.44 2.50 -14.61
N LYS A 34 -7.76 3.55 -15.38
CA LYS A 34 -8.43 3.44 -16.69
C LYS A 34 -7.47 3.23 -17.86
N TRP A 35 -6.16 3.31 -17.63
CA TRP A 35 -5.18 3.09 -18.69
C TRP A 35 -5.17 1.60 -19.10
N PRO A 36 -4.78 1.28 -20.34
CA PRO A 36 -4.91 -0.06 -20.91
C PRO A 36 -3.84 -1.04 -20.40
N TRP A 37 -3.63 -1.11 -19.08
CA TRP A 37 -2.69 -2.03 -18.42
C TRP A 37 -3.17 -3.49 -18.44
N THR A 38 -4.49 -3.70 -18.52
CA THR A 38 -5.12 -5.02 -18.46
C THR A 38 -6.36 -5.08 -19.35
N LYS A 39 -6.86 -6.30 -19.60
CA LYS A 39 -8.15 -6.56 -20.26
C LYS A 39 -9.28 -6.78 -19.26
N LEU A 40 -8.98 -6.85 -17.96
CA LEU A 40 -9.96 -7.02 -16.89
C LEU A 40 -10.59 -5.67 -16.53
N MET A 41 -11.63 -5.28 -17.28
CA MET A 41 -12.29 -3.96 -17.16
C MET A 41 -13.65 -4.01 -16.45
N ASP A 42 -14.09 -5.19 -16.03
CA ASP A 42 -15.23 -5.32 -15.11
C ASP A 42 -14.73 -5.01 -13.69
N VAL A 43 -14.72 -3.71 -13.35
CA VAL A 43 -14.14 -3.16 -12.13
C VAL A 43 -15.13 -2.21 -11.46
N PRO A 44 -15.10 -2.08 -10.12
CA PRO A 44 -15.93 -1.11 -9.43
C PRO A 44 -15.61 0.32 -9.86
N GLU A 45 -16.59 1.20 -9.77
CA GLU A 45 -16.38 2.63 -10.02
C GLU A 45 -15.43 3.22 -8.99
N PHE A 46 -14.46 4.00 -9.47
CA PHE A 46 -13.59 4.77 -8.60
C PHE A 46 -14.32 6.02 -8.11
N ASN A 47 -14.96 5.90 -6.94
CA ASN A 47 -15.74 6.94 -6.29
C ASN A 47 -15.34 7.13 -4.82
N ASP A 48 -15.90 8.14 -4.16
CA ASP A 48 -15.55 8.49 -2.78
C ASP A 48 -15.89 7.37 -1.79
N GLU A 49 -16.99 6.63 -2.01
CA GLU A 49 -17.38 5.50 -1.16
C GLU A 49 -16.34 4.37 -1.18
N LEU A 50 -15.82 4.03 -2.37
CA LEU A 50 -14.76 3.03 -2.52
C LEU A 50 -13.46 3.50 -1.87
N VAL A 51 -13.11 4.79 -2.03
CA VAL A 51 -11.94 5.39 -1.39
C VAL A 51 -12.07 5.33 0.14
N ASP A 52 -13.23 5.67 0.68
CA ASP A 52 -13.52 5.64 2.12
C ASP A 52 -13.41 4.22 2.68
N LEU A 53 -13.98 3.24 1.97
CA LEU A 53 -13.92 1.84 2.35
C LEU A 53 -12.48 1.33 2.42
N ILE A 54 -11.69 1.55 1.37
CA ILE A 54 -10.31 1.06 1.29
C ILE A 54 -9.42 1.80 2.29
N ALA A 55 -9.61 3.11 2.47
CA ALA A 55 -8.86 3.89 3.45
C ALA A 55 -9.12 3.37 4.88
N THR A 56 -10.37 3.14 5.25
CA THR A 56 -10.76 2.64 6.56
C THR A 56 -10.20 1.24 6.83
N GLN A 57 -10.36 0.32 5.87
CA GLN A 57 -9.79 -1.03 5.99
C GLN A 57 -8.26 -1.01 6.06
N SER A 58 -7.64 -0.07 5.34
CA SER A 58 -6.23 0.17 5.49
C SER A 58 -5.96 0.61 6.93
N ASP A 59 -6.68 1.59 7.48
CA ASP A 59 -6.42 2.15 8.84
C ASP A 59 -6.47 1.06 9.90
N ASP A 60 -7.48 0.19 9.83
CA ASP A 60 -7.59 -0.99 10.67
C ASP A 60 -6.36 -1.91 10.53
N GLN A 61 -5.86 -2.12 9.31
CA GLN A 61 -4.65 -2.92 9.06
C GLN A 61 -3.35 -2.26 9.57
N ALA A 62 -3.30 -0.93 9.71
CA ALA A 62 -2.13 -0.28 10.33
C ALA A 62 -2.10 -0.46 11.85
N ASP A 63 -3.22 -0.83 12.47
CA ASP A 63 -3.32 -1.05 13.91
C ASP A 63 -2.74 0.11 14.73
N GLY A 64 -3.08 1.34 14.33
CA GLY A 64 -2.62 2.57 15.00
C GLY A 64 -1.17 2.98 14.72
N LEU A 65 -0.40 2.20 13.95
CA LEU A 65 0.98 2.55 13.58
C LEU A 65 1.01 3.74 12.60
N SER A 66 1.88 4.69 12.88
CA SER A 66 2.20 5.79 11.96
C SER A 66 2.91 5.28 10.70
N ILE A 67 2.87 6.09 9.64
CA ILE A 67 3.63 5.81 8.41
C ILE A 67 5.11 5.60 8.72
N ARG A 68 5.68 6.41 9.62
CA ARG A 68 7.09 6.32 9.97
C ARG A 68 7.45 5.03 10.71
N GLU A 69 6.56 4.53 11.56
CA GLU A 69 6.74 3.24 12.22
C GLU A 69 6.64 2.08 11.22
N LEU A 70 5.69 2.14 10.29
CA LEU A 70 5.57 1.15 9.22
C LEU A 70 6.80 1.13 8.29
N GLU A 71 7.34 2.31 7.97
CA GLU A 71 8.62 2.41 7.22
C GLU A 71 9.76 1.75 7.98
N LYS A 72 9.87 2.00 9.28
CA LYS A 72 10.91 1.39 10.12
C LYS A 72 10.79 -0.14 10.13
N ILE A 73 9.58 -0.67 10.33
CA ILE A 73 9.30 -2.11 10.29
C ILE A 73 9.70 -2.69 8.92
N ARG A 74 9.32 -2.02 7.83
CA ARG A 74 9.69 -2.43 6.47
C ARG A 74 11.21 -2.52 6.32
N ASP A 75 11.91 -1.48 6.72
CA ASP A 75 13.36 -1.37 6.51
C ASP A 75 14.13 -2.40 7.37
N ASP A 76 13.74 -2.57 8.64
CA ASP A 76 14.31 -3.59 9.55
C ASP A 76 14.11 -5.01 8.98
N ASN A 77 12.90 -5.31 8.49
CA ASN A 77 12.58 -6.61 7.88
C ASN A 77 13.35 -6.85 6.58
N LEU A 78 13.51 -5.83 5.74
CA LEU A 78 14.26 -5.94 4.49
C LEU A 78 15.74 -6.25 4.75
N VAL A 79 16.35 -5.56 5.72
CA VAL A 79 17.74 -5.83 6.12
C VAL A 79 17.88 -7.27 6.63
N ALA A 80 16.97 -7.73 7.50
CA ALA A 80 17.00 -9.09 8.02
C ALA A 80 16.85 -10.16 6.92
N ILE A 81 15.96 -9.94 5.95
CA ILE A 81 15.80 -10.84 4.80
C ILE A 81 17.06 -10.86 3.94
N MET A 82 17.65 -9.70 3.65
CA MET A 82 18.87 -9.61 2.85
C MET A 82 20.05 -10.30 3.53
N ASP A 83 20.21 -10.13 4.85
CA ASP A 83 21.24 -10.83 5.63
C ASP A 83 21.03 -12.35 5.59
N ALA A 84 19.80 -12.82 5.79
CA ALA A 84 19.46 -14.24 5.74
C ALA A 84 19.74 -14.89 4.37
N LEU A 85 19.50 -14.16 3.27
CA LEU A 85 19.74 -14.62 1.90
C LEU A 85 21.22 -14.54 1.47
N SER A 86 22.06 -13.82 2.23
CA SER A 86 23.48 -13.65 1.91
C SER A 86 24.38 -14.80 2.40
N LYS A 87 23.81 -15.76 3.12
CA LYS A 87 24.48 -16.98 3.60
C LYS A 87 24.37 -18.11 2.58
#